data_AF-A0A150G3V7-F1
#
_entry.id   AF-A0A150G3V7-F1
#
_cell.length_a   1.000
_cell.length_b   1.000
_cell.length_c   1.000
_cell.angle_alpha   90.00
_cell.angle_beta   90.00
_cell.angle_gamma   90.00
#
_symmetry.space_group_name_H-M   'P 1'
#
loop_
_entity.id
_entity.type
_entity.pdbx_description
1 polymer ?
#
loop_
_entity_poly.entity_id
_entity_poly.type
_entity_poly.pdbx_seq_one_letter_code
_entity_poly.pdbx_strand_id
1 'polypeptide(L)'
;MGGIGKRKVGGDHKHRKTFKQLRRGQFQERHIDQVWEDVRKPPALVHDGKTGPMGTTAKAELDEDVPGFGKHYCIPCGKYFNSATALASHEGERPHKRRVKMLNSTPRPHNQRDAEAAAGMGAADNGPKLRSGAGAGAAAAGAAADMDE
;
A
#
# COMPACT_ATOMS: atom_id res chain seq x y z
N MET A 1 20.14 61.05 -28.35
CA MET A 1 20.35 60.04 -27.29
C MET A 1 19.01 59.41 -26.94
N GLY A 2 18.68 58.26 -27.54
CA GLY A 2 17.45 57.51 -27.23
C GLY A 2 17.83 56.11 -26.76
N GLY A 3 17.69 55.84 -25.46
CA GLY A 3 18.04 54.55 -24.87
C GLY A 3 17.08 53.46 -25.35
N ILE A 4 17.65 52.39 -25.92
CA ILE A 4 16.93 51.20 -26.38
C ILE A 4 16.31 50.52 -25.15
N GLY A 5 14.99 50.65 -25.02
CA GLY A 5 14.22 50.05 -23.95
C GLY A 5 14.42 48.53 -23.92
N LYS A 6 14.84 48.00 -22.77
CA LYS A 6 14.90 46.55 -22.53
C LYS A 6 13.48 46.00 -22.70
N ARG A 7 13.25 45.25 -23.79
CA ARG A 7 11.99 44.52 -23.99
C ARG A 7 11.82 43.59 -22.79
N LYS A 8 10.76 43.79 -21.99
CA LYS A 8 10.31 42.79 -20.99
C LYS A 8 9.92 41.54 -21.78
N VAL A 9 10.86 40.62 -21.96
CA VAL A 9 10.53 39.23 -22.31
C VAL A 9 9.80 38.69 -21.09
N GLY A 10 8.49 38.49 -21.21
CA GLY A 10 7.69 37.86 -20.18
C GLY A 10 8.37 36.57 -19.77
N GLY A 11 8.73 36.45 -18.50
CA GLY A 11 9.36 35.25 -17.98
C GLY A 11 8.35 34.12 -17.99
N ASP A 12 8.33 33.34 -19.07
CA ASP A 12 7.72 32.01 -19.10
C ASP A 12 8.54 31.06 -18.23
N HIS A 13 8.62 31.37 -16.92
CA HIS A 13 9.12 30.46 -15.90
C HIS A 13 8.04 29.41 -15.64
N LYS A 14 7.75 28.59 -16.65
CA LYS A 14 7.04 27.34 -16.45
C LYS A 14 7.94 26.53 -15.53
N HIS A 15 7.60 26.48 -14.25
CA HIS A 15 8.23 25.62 -13.25
C HIS A 15 7.97 24.15 -13.66
N ARG A 16 8.69 23.69 -14.70
CA ARG A 16 8.82 22.27 -15.00
C ARG A 16 9.57 21.71 -13.81
N LYS A 17 8.82 21.14 -12.87
CA LYS A 17 9.39 20.35 -11.78
C LYS A 17 10.47 19.49 -12.38
N THR A 18 11.69 19.60 -11.86
CA THR A 18 12.79 18.80 -12.39
C THR A 18 12.41 17.33 -12.26
N PHE A 19 12.88 16.49 -13.16
CA PHE A 19 12.59 15.05 -13.13
C PHE A 19 12.83 14.44 -11.73
N LYS A 20 13.83 14.95 -11.01
CA LYS A 20 14.14 14.57 -9.62
C LYS A 20 13.01 14.90 -8.62
N GLN A 21 12.40 16.08 -8.72
CA GLN A 21 11.29 16.47 -7.84
C GLN A 21 10.03 15.63 -8.08
N LEU A 22 9.72 15.32 -9.35
CA LEU A 22 8.61 14.44 -9.70
C LEU A 22 8.82 13.01 -9.18
N ARG A 23 10.04 12.48 -9.35
CA ARG A 23 10.39 11.13 -8.87
C ARG A 23 10.32 11.05 -7.34
N ARG A 24 10.80 12.07 -6.62
CA ARG A 24 10.69 12.16 -5.16
C ARG A 24 9.25 12.15 -4.68
N GLY A 25 8.35 12.84 -5.38
CA GLY A 25 6.92 12.79 -5.06
C GLY A 25 6.35 11.36 -5.10
N GLN A 26 6.72 10.57 -6.11
CA GLN A 26 6.28 9.18 -6.22
C GLN A 26 6.77 8.29 -5.07
N PHE A 27 7.97 8.54 -4.55
CA PHE A 27 8.51 7.79 -3.40
C PHE A 27 7.88 8.20 -2.06
N GLN A 28 7.33 9.41 -1.96
CA GLN A 28 6.66 9.88 -0.76
C GLN A 28 5.22 9.35 -0.65
N GLU A 29 4.65 8.90 -1.77
CA GLU A 29 3.33 8.27 -1.80
C GLU A 29 3.39 6.85 -1.23
N ARG A 30 2.23 6.34 -0.77
CA ARG A 30 2.14 4.97 -0.29
C ARG A 30 2.46 4.00 -1.42
N HIS A 31 3.49 3.20 -1.21
CA HIS A 31 3.97 2.24 -2.19
C HIS A 31 2.98 1.09 -2.41
N ILE A 32 3.06 0.48 -3.59
CA ILE A 32 2.13 -0.56 -4.06
C ILE A 32 2.10 -1.76 -3.10
N ASP A 33 3.25 -2.13 -2.54
CA ASP A 33 3.40 -3.29 -1.65
C ASP A 33 2.62 -3.09 -0.35
N GLN A 34 2.67 -1.88 0.22
CA GLN A 34 1.91 -1.52 1.42
C GLN A 34 0.40 -1.50 1.14
N VAL A 35 0.00 -0.88 0.01
CA VAL A 35 -1.40 -0.82 -0.39
C VAL A 35 -1.96 -2.22 -0.67
N TRP A 36 -1.16 -3.11 -1.25
CA TRP A 36 -1.54 -4.49 -1.57
C TRP A 36 -1.86 -5.31 -0.31
N GLU A 37 -1.11 -5.09 0.78
CA GLU A 37 -1.41 -5.72 2.07
C GLU A 37 -2.69 -5.15 2.69
N ASP A 38 -2.86 -3.84 2.68
CA ASP A 38 -3.99 -3.17 3.31
C ASP A 38 -5.33 -3.52 2.66
N VAL A 39 -5.37 -3.67 1.33
CA VAL A 39 -6.59 -4.08 0.61
C VAL A 39 -7.07 -5.48 1.00
N ARG A 40 -6.18 -6.35 1.48
CA ARG A 40 -6.50 -7.73 1.89
C ARG A 40 -6.82 -7.87 3.37
N LYS A 41 -6.39 -6.90 4.19
CA LYS A 41 -6.71 -6.87 5.62
C LYS A 41 -8.20 -6.51 5.79
N PRO A 42 -8.86 -7.05 6.82
CA PRO A 42 -10.23 -6.62 7.13
C PRO A 42 -10.25 -5.12 7.46
N PRO A 43 -11.34 -4.41 7.14
CA PRO A 43 -11.42 -2.95 7.29
C PRO A 43 -11.22 -2.48 8.74
N ALA A 44 -11.54 -3.30 9.75
CA ALA A 44 -11.19 -3.02 11.14
C ALA A 44 -9.69 -2.74 11.27
N LEU A 45 -8.85 -3.73 10.92
CA LEU A 45 -7.39 -3.66 11.06
C LEU A 45 -6.73 -2.48 10.30
N VAL A 46 -7.38 -2.00 9.24
CA VAL A 46 -6.92 -0.88 8.41
C VAL A 46 -7.44 0.47 8.92
N HIS A 47 -8.57 0.51 9.61
CA HIS A 47 -9.22 1.75 10.07
C HIS A 47 -9.28 1.88 11.60
N ASP A 48 -8.62 1.00 12.36
CA ASP A 48 -8.68 0.89 13.83
C ASP A 48 -8.17 2.12 14.63
N GLY A 49 -7.98 3.29 14.02
CA GLY A 49 -7.59 4.55 14.68
C GLY A 49 -6.18 4.54 15.30
N LYS A 50 -5.56 3.37 15.44
CA LYS A 50 -4.19 3.14 15.94
C LYS A 50 -3.22 2.79 14.82
N THR A 51 -3.71 2.11 13.79
CA THR A 51 -2.94 1.61 12.63
C THR A 51 -3.71 1.89 11.35
N GLY A 52 -3.91 3.17 11.05
CA GLY A 52 -4.37 3.60 9.73
C GLY A 52 -3.25 3.49 8.67
N PRO A 53 -3.57 3.23 7.39
CA PRO A 53 -2.61 3.21 6.30
C PRO A 53 -1.90 4.57 6.15
N MET A 54 -0.64 4.57 6.56
CA MET A 54 0.33 5.66 6.66
C MET A 54 0.01 6.98 5.94
N GLY A 55 -0.69 7.81 6.70
CA GLY A 55 -0.48 9.25 6.93
C GLY A 55 -0.88 9.65 8.37
N THR A 56 -1.25 8.67 9.20
CA THR A 56 -1.90 8.83 10.51
C THR A 56 -1.18 7.99 11.56
N THR A 57 0.10 8.27 11.78
CA THR A 57 0.74 7.85 13.03
C THR A 57 0.50 8.91 14.07
N ALA A 58 -0.42 8.59 14.98
CA ALA A 58 -0.76 9.26 16.24
C ALA A 58 -1.88 10.33 16.19
N LYS A 59 -3.02 9.95 16.80
CA LYS A 59 -4.12 10.80 17.30
C LYS A 59 -5.05 11.30 16.19
N ALA A 60 -6.36 11.35 16.31
CA ALA A 60 -7.34 10.85 17.25
C ALA A 60 -8.60 10.59 16.40
N GLU A 61 -9.75 10.31 17.01
CA GLU A 61 -11.00 9.91 16.35
C GLU A 61 -11.48 10.85 15.21
N LEU A 62 -10.91 12.05 15.07
CA LEU A 62 -11.06 13.02 13.97
C LEU A 62 -9.73 13.80 13.81
N ASP A 63 -9.08 13.71 12.65
CA ASP A 63 -7.86 14.49 12.35
C ASP A 63 -8.23 15.80 11.64
N GLU A 64 -8.03 16.95 12.28
CA GLU A 64 -8.40 18.27 11.74
C GLU A 64 -7.54 18.70 10.55
N ASP A 65 -6.33 18.16 10.42
CA ASP A 65 -5.40 18.51 9.35
C ASP A 65 -5.74 17.80 8.03
N VAL A 66 -6.58 16.77 8.08
CA VAL A 66 -6.95 15.92 6.94
C VAL A 66 -8.35 16.25 6.42
N PRO A 67 -8.56 16.33 5.09
CA PRO A 67 -9.88 16.58 4.51
C PRO A 67 -10.93 15.59 5.03
N GLY A 68 -12.12 16.11 5.37
CA GLY A 68 -13.22 15.30 5.88
C GLY A 68 -12.94 14.66 7.25
N PHE A 69 -12.03 15.23 8.03
CA PHE A 69 -11.59 14.72 9.33
C PHE A 69 -11.06 13.28 9.30
N GLY A 70 -10.51 12.86 8.15
CA GLY A 70 -10.05 11.48 7.93
C GLY A 70 -11.17 10.45 7.75
N LYS A 71 -12.45 10.85 7.75
CA LYS A 71 -13.61 9.91 7.69
C LYS A 71 -13.78 9.25 6.32
N HIS A 72 -13.44 9.96 5.25
CA HIS A 72 -13.68 9.49 3.88
C HIS A 72 -12.35 9.20 3.20
N TYR A 73 -11.88 7.96 3.33
CA TYR A 73 -10.59 7.51 2.81
C TYR A 73 -10.73 6.37 1.81
N CYS A 74 -10.00 6.47 0.70
CA CYS A 74 -9.89 5.42 -0.29
C CYS A 74 -8.55 4.68 -0.16
N ILE A 75 -8.60 3.43 0.31
CA ILE A 75 -7.40 2.57 0.50
C ILE A 75 -6.59 2.38 -0.79
N PRO A 76 -7.19 1.94 -1.93
CA PRO A 76 -6.40 1.62 -3.12
C PRO A 76 -5.70 2.85 -3.70
N CYS A 77 -6.30 4.03 -3.57
CA CYS A 77 -5.74 5.27 -4.10
C CYS A 77 -4.94 6.09 -3.08
N GLY A 78 -5.07 5.80 -1.78
CA GLY A 78 -4.36 6.51 -0.71
C GLY A 78 -4.79 7.98 -0.55
N LYS A 79 -6.05 8.31 -0.86
CA LYS A 79 -6.55 9.70 -0.87
C LYS A 79 -7.70 9.90 0.11
N TYR A 80 -7.71 11.08 0.73
CA TYR A 80 -8.80 11.56 1.57
C TYR A 80 -9.76 12.46 0.78
N PHE A 81 -11.03 12.41 1.16
CA PHE A 81 -12.12 13.17 0.54
C PHE A 81 -12.87 13.96 1.61
N ASN A 82 -13.52 15.05 1.19
CA ASN A 82 -14.29 15.89 2.10
C ASN A 82 -15.66 15.30 2.47
N SER A 83 -16.29 14.52 1.58
CA SER A 83 -17.64 13.97 1.77
C SER A 83 -17.76 12.51 1.30
N ALA A 84 -18.78 11.80 1.81
CA ALA A 84 -19.13 10.46 1.37
C ALA A 84 -19.53 10.40 -0.12
N THR A 85 -20.18 11.45 -0.63
CA THR A 85 -20.57 11.55 -2.04
C THR A 85 -19.35 11.66 -2.96
N ALA A 86 -18.32 12.39 -2.55
CA ALA A 86 -17.07 12.51 -3.30
C ALA A 86 -16.32 11.17 -3.35
N LEU A 87 -16.32 10.41 -2.25
CA LEU A 87 -15.74 9.07 -2.19
C LEU A 87 -16.48 8.10 -3.12
N ALA A 88 -17.81 8.07 -3.08
CA ALA A 88 -18.62 7.23 -3.96
C ALA A 88 -18.41 7.59 -5.44
N SER A 89 -18.33 8.89 -5.77
CA SER A 89 -18.02 9.32 -7.14
C SER A 89 -16.62 8.85 -7.56
N HIS A 90 -15.62 8.95 -6.67
CA HIS A 90 -14.26 8.52 -6.94
C HIS A 90 -14.15 7.01 -7.22
N GLU A 91 -14.86 6.18 -6.46
CA GLU A 91 -14.91 4.73 -6.67
C GLU A 91 -15.51 4.36 -8.04
N GLY A 92 -16.41 5.20 -8.55
CA GLY A 92 -16.99 5.09 -9.89
C GLY A 92 -16.00 5.40 -11.04
N GLU A 93 -14.93 6.13 -10.76
CA GLU A 93 -14.00 6.62 -11.79
C GLU A 93 -13.11 5.51 -12.38
N ARG A 94 -12.81 5.63 -13.67
CA ARG A 94 -11.89 4.74 -14.40
C ARG A 94 -10.50 4.58 -13.74
N PRO A 95 -9.82 5.64 -13.25
CA PRO A 95 -8.54 5.50 -12.54
C PRO A 95 -8.62 4.59 -11.32
N HIS A 96 -9.65 4.76 -10.49
CA HIS A 96 -9.85 3.94 -9.30
C HIS A 96 -10.04 2.47 -9.68
N LYS A 97 -10.97 2.19 -10.60
CA LYS A 97 -11.26 0.83 -11.09
C LYS A 97 -10.02 0.15 -11.67
N ARG A 98 -9.19 0.89 -12.40
CA ARG A 98 -7.90 0.38 -12.93
C ARG A 98 -6.94 0.00 -11.81
N ARG A 99 -6.85 0.81 -10.75
CA ARG A 99 -5.97 0.56 -9.61
C ARG A 99 -6.44 -0.63 -8.77
N VAL A 100 -7.73 -0.74 -8.51
CA VAL A 100 -8.32 -1.91 -7.84
C VAL A 100 -8.06 -3.18 -8.64
N LYS A 101 -8.28 -3.14 -9.97
CA LYS A 101 -7.98 -4.28 -10.83
C LYS A 101 -6.50 -4.66 -10.74
N MET A 102 -5.59 -3.69 -10.83
CA MET A 102 -4.15 -3.93 -10.69
C MET A 102 -3.80 -4.60 -9.35
N LEU A 103 -4.32 -4.09 -8.22
CA LEU A 103 -4.00 -4.62 -6.89
C LEU A 103 -4.55 -6.04 -6.66
N ASN A 104 -5.68 -6.37 -7.28
CA ASN A 104 -6.30 -7.68 -7.18
C ASN A 104 -5.72 -8.69 -8.17
N SER A 105 -5.36 -8.25 -9.39
CA SER A 105 -4.83 -9.14 -10.44
C SER A 105 -3.34 -9.40 -10.30
N THR A 106 -2.59 -8.49 -9.68
CA THR A 106 -1.13 -8.63 -9.57
C THR A 106 -0.82 -9.62 -8.44
N PRO A 107 0.07 -10.61 -8.67
CA PRO A 107 0.61 -11.43 -7.59
C PRO A 107 1.35 -10.55 -6.57
N ARG A 108 1.74 -11.13 -5.42
CA ARG A 108 2.39 -10.37 -4.33
C ARG A 108 3.49 -9.45 -4.89
N PRO A 109 3.41 -8.13 -4.65
CA PRO A 109 4.41 -7.18 -5.10
C PRO A 109 5.80 -7.54 -4.56
N HIS A 110 6.81 -7.12 -5.30
CA HIS A 110 8.20 -7.42 -4.98
C HIS A 110 8.56 -6.85 -3.61
N ASN A 111 8.91 -7.72 -2.67
CA ASN A 111 9.34 -7.34 -1.33
C ASN A 111 10.86 -7.51 -1.17
N GLN A 112 11.43 -6.89 -0.15
CA GLN A 112 12.80 -7.07 0.31
C GLN A 112 13.20 -8.55 0.43
N ARG A 113 12.30 -9.40 0.94
CA ARG A 113 12.53 -10.86 1.02
C ARG A 113 12.76 -11.52 -0.34
N ASP A 114 12.10 -11.03 -1.39
CA ASP A 114 12.26 -11.54 -2.75
C ASP A 114 13.62 -11.11 -3.32
N ALA A 115 14.06 -9.88 -3.01
CA ALA A 115 15.40 -9.42 -3.37
C ALA A 115 16.49 -10.21 -2.65
N GLU A 116 16.34 -10.49 -1.35
CA GLU A 116 17.29 -11.28 -0.56
C GLU A 116 17.38 -12.72 -1.07
N ALA A 117 16.23 -13.34 -1.39
CA ALA A 117 16.19 -14.66 -2.00
C ALA A 117 16.90 -14.69 -3.37
N ALA A 118 16.65 -13.70 -4.23
CA ALA A 118 17.32 -13.58 -5.51
C ALA A 118 18.83 -13.30 -5.39
N ALA A 119 19.24 -12.59 -4.34
CA ALA A 119 20.64 -12.32 -4.02
C ALA A 119 21.36 -13.50 -3.33
N GLY A 120 20.68 -14.63 -3.10
CA GLY A 120 21.26 -15.79 -2.41
C GLY A 120 21.44 -15.61 -0.90
N MET A 121 20.88 -14.54 -0.33
CA MET A 121 20.85 -14.24 1.11
C MET A 121 19.51 -14.64 1.76
N GLY A 122 18.73 -15.48 1.09
CA GLY A 122 17.45 -15.99 1.61
C GLY A 122 17.63 -16.70 2.95
N ALA A 123 16.56 -16.73 3.76
CA ALA A 123 16.56 -17.43 5.04
C ALA A 123 17.14 -18.84 4.86
N ALA A 124 18.18 -19.15 5.64
CA ALA A 124 18.81 -20.46 5.58
C ALA A 124 17.71 -21.52 5.76
N ASP A 125 17.56 -22.39 4.75
CA ASP A 125 16.77 -23.61 4.83
C ASP A 125 17.52 -24.62 5.71
N ASN A 126 17.80 -24.18 6.94
CA ASN A 126 18.14 -25.08 8.03
C ASN A 126 16.84 -25.82 8.27
N GLY A 127 16.75 -27.03 7.69
CA GLY A 127 15.58 -27.90 7.79
C GLY A 127 15.03 -28.04 9.22
N PRO A 128 13.85 -28.67 9.37
CA PRO A 128 13.09 -28.65 10.63
C PRO A 128 13.99 -28.81 11.85
N LYS A 129 13.90 -27.86 12.79
CA LYS A 129 14.78 -27.75 13.97
C LYS A 129 14.89 -29.13 14.63
N LEU A 130 16.05 -29.77 14.49
CA LEU A 130 16.24 -31.15 14.94
C LEU A 130 16.11 -31.32 16.46
N ARG A 131 16.07 -30.25 17.26
CA ARG A 131 16.02 -30.34 18.74
C ARG A 131 15.34 -29.11 19.38
N SER A 132 14.01 -29.11 19.46
CA SER A 132 13.31 -28.43 20.56
C SER A 132 12.52 -29.49 21.30
N GLY A 133 13.09 -29.98 22.40
CA GLY A 133 12.53 -31.08 23.18
C GLY A 133 11.16 -30.74 23.75
N ALA A 134 10.14 -31.40 23.23
CA ALA A 134 8.94 -31.80 23.95
C ALA A 134 8.71 -33.27 23.59
N GLY A 135 8.99 -34.15 24.54
CA GLY A 135 8.76 -35.58 24.37
C GLY A 135 7.28 -35.95 24.57
N ALA A 136 7.00 -37.19 24.17
CA ALA A 136 5.89 -38.05 24.57
C ALA A 136 4.52 -37.87 23.88
N GLY A 137 4.29 -38.71 22.86
CA GLY A 137 3.33 -39.81 22.99
C GLY A 137 1.89 -39.58 22.48
N ALA A 138 1.55 -40.25 21.37
CA ALA A 138 0.48 -41.26 21.32
C ALA A 138 0.43 -41.89 19.93
N ALA A 139 0.73 -43.19 19.87
CA ALA A 139 0.33 -44.06 18.78
C ALA A 139 -1.01 -44.71 19.16
N ALA A 140 -1.96 -44.76 18.23
CA ALA A 140 -2.98 -45.81 18.14
C ALA A 140 -3.54 -45.87 16.71
N ALA A 141 -3.85 -47.09 16.29
CA ALA A 141 -3.97 -47.54 14.90
C ALA A 141 -5.39 -47.52 14.33
N GLY A 142 -5.44 -47.39 12.99
CA GLY A 142 -6.29 -48.04 11.98
C GLY A 142 -7.76 -48.43 12.22
N ALA A 143 -8.61 -48.10 11.23
CA ALA A 143 -9.51 -49.06 10.55
C ALA A 143 -9.99 -48.49 9.19
N ALA A 144 -10.01 -49.35 8.18
CA ALA A 144 -10.55 -49.12 6.84
C ALA A 144 -12.07 -49.35 6.80
N ALA A 145 -12.76 -48.70 5.85
CA ALA A 145 -13.91 -49.27 5.14
C ALA A 145 -14.13 -48.53 3.80
N ASP A 146 -14.15 -49.36 2.76
CA ASP A 146 -14.55 -49.20 1.37
C ASP A 146 -16.09 -49.19 1.22
N MET A 147 -16.60 -48.67 0.09
CA MET A 147 -17.97 -48.76 -0.53
C MET A 147 -18.52 -47.36 -0.88
N ASP A 148 -19.17 -47.04 -2.00
CA ASP A 148 -19.36 -47.57 -3.37
C ASP A 148 -20.24 -46.49 -4.07
N GLU A 149 -20.11 -46.39 -5.40
CA GLU A 149 -20.88 -45.57 -6.38
C GLU A 149 -20.54 -44.07 -6.63
#